data_AF-A0A7Y2E4N3-F1
#
_entry.id   AF-A0A7Y2E4N3-F1
#
_cell.length_a   1.000
_cell.length_b   1.000
_cell.length_c   1.000
_cell.angle_alpha   90.00
_cell.angle_beta   90.00
_cell.angle_gamma   90.00
#
_symmetry.space_group_name_H-M   'P 1'
#
loop_
_entity.id
_entity.type
_entity.pdbx_description
1 polymer ?
#
loop_
_entity_poly.entity_id
_entity_poly.type
_entity_poly.pdbx_seq_one_letter_code
_entity_poly.pdbx_strand_id
1 'polypeptide(L)'
;VNKRTTLRSDEVTDAFRNRRVVTMRADWTNEDPEITRALESLGRHGVPVYALYPGDGSAPVLLPEILTRDIVLRALANLPESRDQDSDSPGTRASL
;
A
#
# COMPACT_ATOMS: atom_id res chain seq x y z
N VAL A 1 -17.88 -12.50 6.50
CA VAL A 1 -17.14 -11.36 5.88
C VAL A 1 -16.41 -11.87 4.63
N ASN A 2 -16.54 -11.21 3.47
CA ASN A 2 -16.00 -11.68 2.19
C ASN A 2 -14.93 -10.72 1.64
N LYS A 3 -13.67 -11.18 1.55
CA LYS A 3 -12.48 -10.38 1.13
C LYS A 3 -12.68 -9.69 -0.23
N ARG A 4 -13.33 -10.39 -1.18
CA ARG A 4 -13.59 -9.87 -2.53
C ARG A 4 -14.60 -8.72 -2.51
N THR A 5 -15.52 -8.71 -1.55
CA THR A 5 -16.49 -7.62 -1.37
C THR A 5 -15.90 -6.42 -0.63
N THR A 6 -14.92 -6.64 0.25
CA THR A 6 -14.29 -5.57 1.02
C THR A 6 -13.44 -4.64 0.16
N LEU A 7 -12.52 -5.18 -0.65
CA LEU A 7 -11.63 -4.37 -1.49
C LEU A 7 -12.33 -3.73 -2.70
N ARG A 8 -13.54 -4.19 -3.04
CA ARG A 8 -14.33 -3.71 -4.18
C ARG A 8 -15.52 -2.86 -3.77
N SER A 9 -15.73 -2.58 -2.48
CA SER A 9 -16.80 -1.67 -2.08
C SER A 9 -16.46 -0.25 -2.54
N ASP A 10 -17.49 0.51 -2.93
CA ASP A 10 -17.34 1.88 -3.42
C ASP A 10 -16.54 2.73 -2.44
N GLU A 11 -16.88 2.68 -1.15
CA GLU A 11 -16.20 3.40 -0.08
C GLU A 11 -14.68 3.16 -0.02
N VAL A 12 -14.24 1.91 -0.18
CA VAL A 12 -12.81 1.56 -0.18
C VAL A 12 -12.15 1.99 -1.49
N THR A 13 -12.85 1.84 -2.61
CA THR A 13 -12.34 2.24 -3.92
C THR A 13 -12.17 3.76 -4.00
N ASP A 14 -13.10 4.51 -3.43
CA ASP A 14 -13.06 5.95 -3.29
C ASP A 14 -11.90 6.38 -2.39
N ALA A 15 -11.72 5.69 -1.25
CA ALA A 15 -10.60 5.94 -0.36
C ALA A 15 -9.24 5.69 -1.05
N PHE A 16 -9.11 4.62 -1.84
CA PHE A 16 -7.90 4.39 -2.64
C PHE A 16 -7.65 5.55 -3.62
N ARG A 17 -8.67 6.01 -4.36
CA ARG A 17 -8.52 7.13 -5.30
C ARG A 17 -8.14 8.42 -4.58
N ASN A 18 -8.81 8.74 -3.49
CA ASN A 18 -8.56 9.96 -2.70
C ASN A 18 -7.14 9.98 -2.11
N ARG A 19 -6.61 8.80 -1.74
CA ARG A 19 -5.25 8.64 -1.23
C ARG A 19 -4.23 8.28 -2.31
N ARG A 20 -4.62 8.32 -3.59
CA ARG A 20 -3.77 7.95 -4.75
C ARG A 20 -3.08 6.59 -4.61
N VAL A 21 -3.76 5.63 -3.97
CA VAL A 21 -3.25 4.27 -3.78
C VAL A 21 -3.57 3.42 -5.00
N VAL A 22 -2.55 2.78 -5.56
CA VAL A 22 -2.67 1.80 -6.64
C VAL A 22 -2.81 0.41 -6.03
N THR A 23 -3.75 -0.38 -6.54
CA THR A 23 -3.91 -1.77 -6.10
C THR A 23 -3.17 -2.71 -7.04
N MET A 24 -2.35 -3.60 -6.47
CA MET A 24 -1.62 -4.62 -7.20
C MET A 24 -2.01 -6.00 -6.67
N ARG A 25 -2.11 -6.98 -7.57
CA ARG A 25 -2.37 -8.38 -7.20
C ARG A 25 -1.26 -9.26 -7.77
N ALA A 26 -0.50 -9.88 -6.89
CA ALA A 26 0.41 -10.96 -7.24
C ALA A 26 -0.32 -12.30 -7.16
N ASP A 27 -0.12 -13.15 -8.16
CA ASP A 27 -0.70 -14.50 -8.18
C ASP A 27 0.38 -15.52 -7.79
N TRP A 28 0.24 -16.12 -6.60
CA TRP A 28 1.19 -17.11 -6.09
C TRP A 28 0.86 -18.52 -6.60
N THR A 29 0.70 -18.65 -7.91
CA THR A 29 0.50 -19.95 -8.56
C THR A 29 1.85 -20.67 -8.65
N ASN A 30 1.89 -21.95 -8.25
CA ASN A 30 3.09 -22.81 -8.26
C ASN A 30 4.30 -22.29 -7.46
N GLU A 31 4.07 -21.57 -6.36
CA GLU A 31 5.13 -21.07 -5.48
C GLU A 31 6.21 -20.24 -6.20
N ASP A 32 5.77 -19.39 -7.14
CA ASP A 32 6.67 -18.55 -7.95
C ASP A 32 7.83 -17.98 -7.11
N PRO A 33 9.10 -18.22 -7.48
CA PRO A 33 10.25 -17.90 -6.65
C PRO A 33 10.50 -16.40 -6.49
N GLU A 34 9.97 -15.54 -7.38
CA GLU A 34 10.01 -14.09 -7.18
C GLU A 34 8.99 -13.67 -6.11
N ILE A 35 7.78 -14.22 -6.17
CA ILE A 35 6.74 -13.95 -5.17
C ILE A 35 7.15 -14.53 -3.81
N THR A 36 7.73 -15.73 -3.77
CA THR A 36 8.24 -16.34 -2.53
C THR A 36 9.30 -15.45 -1.88
N ARG A 37 10.28 -14.93 -2.64
CA ARG A 37 11.28 -13.97 -2.12
C ARG A 37 10.64 -12.67 -1.62
N ALA A 38 9.61 -12.17 -2.30
CA ALA A 38 8.87 -11.00 -1.84
C ALA A 38 8.05 -11.26 -0.57
N LEU A 39 7.52 -12.48 -0.38
CA LEU A 39 6.85 -12.87 0.86
C LEU A 39 7.86 -12.98 2.01
N GLU A 40 9.02 -13.58 1.76
CA GLU A 40 10.09 -13.72 2.75
C GLU A 40 10.64 -12.37 3.22
N SER A 41 10.79 -11.39 2.31
CA SER A 41 11.21 -10.02 2.68
C SER A 41 10.19 -9.31 3.57
N LEU A 42 8.92 -9.72 3.49
CA LEU A 42 7.83 -9.29 4.37
C LEU A 42 7.72 -10.15 5.64
N GLY A 43 8.62 -11.13 5.84
CA GLY A 43 8.58 -12.07 6.96
C GLY A 43 7.42 -13.05 6.91
N ARG A 44 6.96 -13.41 5.70
CA ARG A 44 5.83 -14.30 5.45
C ARG A 44 6.26 -15.52 4.63
N HIS A 45 5.59 -16.64 4.85
CA HIS A 45 5.89 -17.93 4.20
C HIS A 45 4.72 -18.47 3.36
N GLY A 46 3.70 -17.64 3.08
CA GLY A 46 2.55 -18.07 2.30
C GLY A 46 1.50 -16.97 2.15
N VAL A 47 0.43 -17.28 1.43
CA VAL A 47 -0.71 -16.40 1.16
C VAL A 47 -1.94 -16.81 1.99
N PRO A 48 -2.89 -15.90 2.29
CA PRO A 48 -3.02 -14.52 1.79
C PRO A 48 -2.15 -13.51 2.55
N VAL A 49 -1.50 -12.60 1.81
CA VAL A 49 -0.79 -11.44 2.37
C VAL A 49 -1.31 -10.16 1.75
N TYR A 50 -1.51 -9.16 2.60
CA TYR A 50 -1.88 -7.81 2.21
C TYR A 50 -0.84 -6.85 2.76
N ALA A 51 -0.15 -6.13 1.88
CA ALA A 51 0.86 -5.14 2.24
C ALA A 51 0.46 -3.78 1.65
N LEU A 52 0.50 -2.74 2.48
CA LEU A 52 0.32 -1.36 2.07
C LEU A 52 1.68 -0.67 2.08
N TYR A 53 2.10 -0.17 0.92
CA TYR A 53 3.37 0.52 0.76
C TYR A 53 3.12 2.04 0.80
N PRO A 54 3.61 2.76 1.84
CA PRO A 54 3.57 4.20 1.89
C PRO A 54 4.42 4.84 0.77
N GLY A 55 3.96 5.97 0.21
CA GLY A 55 4.67 6.67 -0.86
C GLY A 55 5.89 7.48 -0.41
N ASP A 56 6.15 7.56 0.90
CA ASP A 56 7.27 8.31 1.49
C ASP A 56 8.54 7.44 1.67
N GLY A 57 8.51 6.18 1.22
CA GLY A 57 9.62 5.23 1.37
C GLY A 57 9.68 4.54 2.73
N SER A 58 8.69 4.75 3.60
CA SER A 58 8.56 4.02 4.86
C SER A 58 8.33 2.52 4.63
N ALA A 59 8.63 1.71 5.64
CA ALA A 59 8.41 0.27 5.60
C ALA A 59 6.93 -0.08 5.31
N PRO A 60 6.66 -1.18 4.58
CA PRO A 60 5.29 -1.60 4.28
C PRO A 60 4.54 -1.97 5.55
N VAL A 61 3.26 -1.62 5.59
CA VAL A 61 2.33 -2.01 6.65
C VAL A 61 1.62 -3.29 6.25
N LEU A 62 1.82 -4.35 7.03
CA LEU A 62 1.13 -5.62 6.84
C LEU A 62 -0.28 -5.58 7.45
N LEU A 63 -1.28 -5.91 6.65
CA LEU A 63 -2.66 -5.98 7.11
C LEU A 63 -3.03 -7.41 7.53
N PRO A 64 -4.01 -7.58 8.44
CA PRO A 64 -4.51 -8.88 8.83
C PRO A 64 -5.06 -9.72 7.66
N GLU A 65 -4.95 -11.05 7.77
CA GLU A 65 -5.49 -11.98 6.77
C GLU A 65 -7.02 -11.89 6.63
N ILE A 66 -7.70 -11.60 7.74
CA ILE A 66 -9.13 -11.30 7.75
C ILE A 66 -9.29 -9.81 7.51
N LEU A 67 -9.51 -9.48 6.24
CA LEU A 67 -9.67 -8.10 5.81
C LEU A 67 -11.12 -7.64 5.97
N THR A 68 -11.32 -6.53 6.69
CA THR A 68 -12.61 -5.83 6.81
C THR A 68 -12.50 -4.43 6.25
N ARG A 69 -13.65 -3.80 6.00
CA ARG A 69 -13.69 -2.43 5.44
C ARG A 69 -12.98 -1.45 6.36
N ASP A 70 -13.30 -1.50 7.65
CA ASP A 70 -12.71 -0.64 8.68
C ASP A 70 -11.21 -0.81 8.82
N ILE A 71 -10.66 -2.01 8.59
CA ILE A 71 -9.22 -2.23 8.60
C ILE A 71 -8.56 -1.47 7.44
N VAL A 72 -9.11 -1.59 6.23
CA VAL A 72 -8.57 -0.94 5.05
C VAL A 72 -8.66 0.58 5.18
N LEU A 73 -9.84 1.10 5.56
CA LEU A 73 -10.05 2.54 5.70
C LEU A 73 -9.14 3.16 6.76
N ARG A 74 -8.96 2.50 7.91
CA ARG A 74 -8.02 2.97 8.95
C ARG A 74 -6.57 2.94 8.46
N ALA A 75 -6.17 1.89 7.74
CA ALA A 75 -4.82 1.81 7.18
C ALA A 75 -4.55 2.96 6.19
N LEU A 76 -5.53 3.26 5.32
CA LEU A 76 -5.44 4.36 4.36
C LEU A 76 -5.45 5.74 5.04
N ALA A 77 -6.21 5.91 6.12
CA ALA A 77 -6.26 7.16 6.86
C ALA A 77 -4.91 7.51 7.52
N ASN A 78 -4.15 6.48 7.89
CA ASN A 78 -2.83 6.60 8.51
C ASN A 78 -1.67 6.74 7.51
N LEU A 79 -1.96 6.77 6.20
CA LEU A 79 -0.91 7.00 5.22
C LEU A 79 -0.36 8.42 5.35
N PRO A 80 0.98 8.59 5.33
CA PRO A 80 1.58 9.90 5.19
C PRO A 80 1.14 10.51 3.85
N GLU A 81 1.02 11.83 3.80
CA GLU A 81 0.79 12.51 2.53
C GLU A 81 1.98 12.25 1.60
N SER A 82 1.70 11.86 0.35
CA SER A 82 2.74 11.61 -0.64
C SER A 82 3.62 12.86 -0.77
N ARG A 83 4.92 12.70 -0.56
CA ARG A 83 5.94 13.72 -0.80
C ARG A 83 6.17 13.93 -2.30
N ASP A 84 5.11 14.29 -3.02
CA ASP A 84 5.19 14.69 -4.42
C ASP A 84 5.17 16.24 -4.56
N GLN A 85 5.44 17.00 -3.47
CA GLN A 85 5.36 18.47 -3.46
C GLN A 85 6.65 19.22 -3.03
N ASP A 86 7.81 18.58 -2.90
CA ASP A 86 9.05 19.27 -2.47
C ASP A 86 10.06 19.56 -3.60
N SER A 87 9.69 19.43 -4.88
CA SER A 87 10.60 19.72 -6.00
C SER A 87 10.47 21.12 -6.63
N ASP A 88 9.59 22.00 -6.11
CA ASP A 88 9.48 23.39 -6.60
C ASP A 88 9.89 24.38 -5.49
N SER A 89 11.21 24.48 -5.26
CA SER A 89 11.80 25.62 -4.56
C SER A 89 12.47 26.54 -5.58
N PRO A 90 11.85 27.68 -5.97
CA PRO A 90 12.58 28.80 -6.55
C PRO A 90 13.12 29.68 -5.41
N GLY A 91 14.35 29.39 -4.96
CA GLY A 91 15.09 30.20 -3.98
C GLY A 91 16.49 30.51 -4.49
N THR A 92 16.63 31.42 -5.46
CA THR A 92 17.14 32.79 -5.26
C THR A 92 18.54 32.89 -4.62
N ARG A 93 19.50 33.19 -5.51
CA ARG A 93 20.64 34.14 -5.44
C ARG A 93 21.74 34.00 -4.37
N ALA A 94 22.94 34.15 -4.95
CA ALA A 94 24.16 34.76 -4.42
C ALA A 94 25.03 33.90 -3.50
N SER A 95 26.20 33.53 -4.00
CA SER A 95 27.43 33.62 -3.23
C SER A 95 28.56 34.02 -4.18
N LEU A 96 29.29 35.04 -3.73
CA LEU A 96 30.42 35.71 -4.36
C LEU A 96 31.63 34.77 -4.49
#